data_AF-A0A3D0JXV3-F1
#
_entry.id   AF-A0A3D0JXV3-F1
#
_cell.length_a   1.000
_cell.length_b   1.000
_cell.length_c   1.000
_cell.angle_alpha   90.00
_cell.angle_beta   90.00
_cell.angle_gamma   90.00
#
_symmetry.space_group_name_H-M   'P 1'
#
loop_
_entity.id
_entity.type
_entity.pdbx_description
1 polymer ?
#
loop_
_entity_poly.entity_id
_entity_poly.type
_entity_poly.pdbx_seq_one_letter_code
_entity_poly.pdbx_strand_id
1 'polypeptide(L)'
;MNFSQFFIQRPIFAAVLSLLILIGGAISLFQLPISEYPEVVPPTVVVRANFPGANPKVIGETVASPLEQAIVGVEGMLYMSSQSTNDGKLTLTVTFALGTDLDNAQVQVQNRVTRTMPTLPTEVQRLGVTVDKASPDLTMVVHLTSPDQRYDMLYLSNYAALNVKDELARLDGVGDVQLFGMGNYSLRVWLDPNKVASRGLTATDVVNAIREQNRQVAAGALGAPPADAGNSFQLSINTQGRLVTEEEFENIIIRVGDNGEITRLRDIARVELGSNQYALRSLLNNQPAVAMPVFQRPGSNAIALSDSVRERMAELKQSFPQGMDYEIVYDPTIFVRGSIEAVVHTLLEAIVLVVLVVILFLQTWRASIIPLAAVPVSLIGTFAVMHLFGFSLNALSLFGLVLAIGIVVDDAIVVVENVER
;
A
#
# COMPACT_ATOMS: atom_id res chain seq x y z
N MET A 1 -2.04 28.55 -49.67
CA MET A 1 -2.00 29.55 -48.59
C MET A 1 -0.92 29.12 -47.62
N ASN A 2 0.11 29.94 -47.41
CA ASN A 2 1.11 29.63 -46.39
C ASN A 2 0.46 29.72 -44.99
N PHE A 3 0.69 28.72 -44.15
CA PHE A 3 0.11 28.62 -42.81
C PHE A 3 0.34 29.90 -41.99
N SER A 4 1.56 30.46 -42.03
CA SER A 4 1.90 31.70 -41.32
C SER A 4 1.18 32.94 -41.86
N GLN A 5 0.96 33.06 -43.18
CA GLN A 5 0.26 34.20 -43.77
C GLN A 5 -1.21 34.31 -43.30
N PHE A 6 -1.86 33.18 -43.01
CA PHE A 6 -3.22 33.17 -42.48
C PHE A 6 -3.29 33.83 -41.09
N PHE A 7 -2.36 33.50 -40.18
CA PHE A 7 -2.31 34.07 -38.83
C PHE A 7 -1.84 35.53 -38.81
N ILE A 8 -0.98 35.93 -39.75
CA ILE A 8 -0.58 37.35 -39.92
C ILE A 8 -1.79 38.23 -40.27
N GLN A 9 -2.67 37.76 -41.15
CA GLN A 9 -3.88 38.51 -41.54
C GLN A 9 -4.99 38.46 -40.48
N ARG A 10 -4.91 37.52 -39.51
CA ARG A 10 -5.93 37.30 -38.46
C ARG A 10 -5.28 37.23 -37.06
N PRO A 11 -4.76 38.35 -36.54
CA PRO A 11 -4.04 38.37 -35.26
C PRO A 11 -4.93 37.98 -34.07
N ILE A 12 -6.22 38.32 -34.10
CA ILE A 12 -7.19 37.92 -33.06
C ILE A 12 -7.34 36.39 -33.03
N PHE A 13 -7.34 35.74 -34.19
CA PHE A 13 -7.45 34.28 -34.27
C PHE A 13 -6.22 33.59 -33.68
N ALA A 14 -5.01 34.12 -33.96
CA ALA A 14 -3.78 33.63 -33.35
C ALA A 14 -3.81 33.79 -31.81
N ALA A 15 -4.23 34.95 -31.32
CA ALA A 15 -4.33 35.21 -29.88
C ALA A 15 -5.35 34.28 -29.18
N VAL A 16 -6.51 34.03 -29.81
CA VAL A 16 -7.52 33.10 -29.28
C VAL A 16 -6.97 31.68 -29.21
N LEU A 17 -6.26 31.22 -30.24
CA LEU A 17 -5.65 29.89 -30.23
C LEU A 17 -4.61 29.76 -29.11
N SER A 18 -3.70 30.73 -28.98
CA SER A 18 -2.72 30.76 -27.88
C SER A 18 -3.38 30.77 -26.50
N LEU A 19 -4.49 31.50 -26.34
CA LEU A 19 -5.24 31.53 -25.10
C LEU A 19 -5.88 30.17 -24.79
N LEU A 20 -6.44 29.48 -25.78
CA LEU A 20 -7.00 28.13 -25.61
C LEU A 20 -5.93 27.12 -25.22
N ILE A 21 -4.74 27.20 -25.83
CA ILE A 21 -3.59 26.35 -25.48
C ILE A 21 -3.17 26.60 -24.02
N LEU A 22 -3.07 27.88 -23.63
CA LEU A 22 -2.68 28.27 -22.28
C LEU A 22 -3.71 27.83 -21.23
N ILE A 23 -5.02 27.99 -21.50
CA ILE A 23 -6.09 27.52 -20.61
C ILE A 23 -6.07 26.00 -20.50
N GLY A 24 -5.98 25.29 -21.63
CA GLY A 24 -5.92 23.83 -21.64
C GLY A 24 -4.74 23.31 -20.83
N GLY A 25 -3.56 23.90 -21.03
CA GLY A 25 -2.35 23.56 -20.30
C GLY A 25 -2.43 23.86 -18.81
N ALA A 26 -2.98 25.02 -18.45
CA ALA A 26 -3.17 25.42 -17.05
C ALA A 26 -4.15 24.49 -16.32
N ILE A 27 -5.24 24.06 -16.96
CA ILE A 27 -6.16 23.07 -16.39
C ILE A 27 -5.47 21.71 -16.22
N SER A 28 -4.75 21.26 -17.25
CA SER A 28 -4.02 19.99 -17.22
C SER A 28 -2.94 19.95 -16.14
N LEU A 29 -2.29 21.08 -15.84
CA LEU A 29 -1.30 21.18 -14.75
C LEU A 29 -1.86 20.70 -13.41
N PHE A 30 -3.15 20.96 -13.12
CA PHE A 30 -3.79 20.54 -11.87
C PHE A 30 -4.33 19.09 -11.90
N GLN A 31 -4.42 18.48 -13.08
CA GLN A 31 -4.97 17.12 -13.25
C GLN A 31 -3.90 16.06 -13.50
N LEU A 32 -2.68 16.47 -13.88
CA LEU A 32 -1.59 15.53 -14.14
C LEU A 32 -1.17 14.80 -12.86
N PRO A 33 -1.03 13.46 -12.89
CA PRO A 33 -0.47 12.71 -11.77
C PRO A 33 0.95 13.17 -11.48
N ILE A 34 1.32 13.21 -10.20
CA ILE A 34 2.69 13.53 -9.76
C ILE A 34 3.33 12.26 -9.18
N SER A 35 4.48 11.91 -9.73
CA SER A 35 5.30 10.76 -9.31
C SER A 35 6.78 11.11 -9.42
N GLU A 36 7.66 10.40 -8.69
CA GLU A 36 9.11 10.61 -8.82
C GLU A 36 9.60 10.18 -10.21
N TYR A 37 9.12 9.01 -10.64
CA TYR A 37 9.41 8.39 -11.92
C TYR A 37 8.11 8.01 -12.66
N PRO A 38 8.13 7.90 -14.00
CA PRO A 38 7.02 7.31 -14.74
C PRO A 38 6.86 5.82 -14.40
N GLU A 39 5.67 5.28 -14.61
CA GLU A 39 5.37 3.85 -14.45
C GLU A 39 6.08 3.02 -15.55
N VAL A 40 7.38 2.78 -15.36
CA VAL A 40 8.19 1.90 -16.23
C VAL A 40 8.28 0.48 -15.67
N VAL A 41 7.85 0.28 -14.43
CA VAL A 41 7.86 -1.03 -13.78
C VAL A 41 6.60 -1.79 -14.20
N PRO A 42 6.74 -3.00 -14.76
CA PRO A 42 5.58 -3.77 -15.17
C PRO A 42 4.65 -4.09 -13.97
N PRO A 43 3.33 -4.02 -14.16
CA PRO A 43 2.37 -4.23 -13.07
C PRO A 43 2.46 -5.65 -12.50
N THR A 44 2.25 -5.80 -11.19
CA THR A 44 2.32 -7.10 -10.52
C THR A 44 1.10 -7.43 -9.66
N VAL A 45 0.75 -8.72 -9.64
CA VAL A 45 -0.21 -9.29 -8.69
C VAL A 45 0.56 -10.24 -7.77
N VAL A 46 0.43 -10.05 -6.47
CA VAL A 46 1.15 -10.83 -5.47
C VAL A 46 0.17 -11.76 -4.76
N VAL A 47 0.47 -13.05 -4.84
CA VAL A 47 -0.23 -14.12 -4.13
C VAL A 47 0.55 -14.47 -2.88
N ARG A 48 -0.08 -14.39 -1.71
CA ARG A 48 0.55 -14.71 -0.42
C ARG A 48 -0.14 -15.88 0.25
N ALA A 49 0.65 -16.83 0.73
CA ALA A 49 0.17 -17.96 1.53
C ALA A 49 1.08 -18.17 2.74
N ASN A 50 0.51 -18.74 3.82
CA ASN A 50 1.25 -19.05 5.03
C ASN A 50 1.04 -20.52 5.40
N PHE A 51 2.13 -21.24 5.60
CA PHE A 51 2.17 -22.63 6.07
C PHE A 51 3.09 -22.72 7.31
N PRO A 52 2.57 -22.37 8.50
CA PRO A 52 3.37 -22.35 9.72
C PRO A 52 4.00 -23.71 10.03
N GLY A 53 5.30 -23.72 10.27
CA GLY A 53 6.07 -24.94 10.61
C GLY A 53 6.58 -25.74 9.41
N ALA A 54 6.23 -25.36 8.18
CA ALA A 54 6.80 -25.96 6.97
C ALA A 54 8.15 -25.31 6.62
N ASN A 55 9.08 -26.10 6.09
CA ASN A 55 10.33 -25.59 5.54
C ASN A 55 10.11 -25.13 4.07
N PRO A 56 11.02 -24.31 3.49
CA PRO A 56 10.87 -23.76 2.14
C PRO A 56 10.68 -24.82 1.06
N LYS A 57 11.30 -26.00 1.21
CA LYS A 57 11.15 -27.10 0.26
C LYS A 57 9.74 -27.66 0.26
N VAL A 58 9.17 -27.92 1.44
CA VAL A 58 7.79 -28.39 1.59
C VAL A 58 6.81 -27.34 1.06
N ILE A 59 7.02 -26.06 1.36
CA ILE A 59 6.17 -24.96 0.83
C ILE A 59 6.24 -24.92 -0.70
N GLY A 60 7.45 -25.03 -1.25
CA GLY A 60 7.67 -25.09 -2.69
C GLY A 60 6.88 -26.22 -3.35
N GLU A 61 7.03 -27.44 -2.85
CA GLU A 61 6.43 -28.64 -3.44
C GLU A 61 4.91 -28.74 -3.23
N THR A 62 4.40 -28.28 -2.08
CA THR A 62 2.98 -28.51 -1.68
C THR A 62 2.07 -27.30 -1.83
N VAL A 63 2.64 -26.09 -1.93
CA VAL A 63 1.86 -24.84 -2.04
C VAL A 63 2.25 -24.05 -3.28
N ALA A 64 3.54 -23.77 -3.49
CA ALA A 64 3.99 -22.96 -4.60
C ALA A 64 3.73 -23.64 -5.94
N SER A 65 4.20 -24.88 -6.14
CA SER A 65 4.05 -25.59 -7.42
C SER A 65 2.59 -25.75 -7.88
N PRO A 66 1.61 -26.14 -7.03
CA PRO A 66 0.20 -26.15 -7.44
C PRO A 66 -0.34 -24.77 -7.83
N LEU A 67 0.03 -23.71 -7.10
CA LEU A 67 -0.38 -22.34 -7.41
C LEU A 67 0.25 -21.85 -8.72
N GLU A 68 1.55 -22.06 -8.91
CA GLU A 68 2.27 -21.72 -10.14
C GLU A 68 1.62 -22.38 -11.35
N GLN A 69 1.42 -23.72 -11.30
CA GLN A 69 0.80 -24.47 -12.39
C GLN A 69 -0.60 -23.97 -12.74
N ALA A 70 -1.38 -23.52 -11.76
CA ALA A 70 -2.72 -23.01 -11.98
C ALA A 70 -2.74 -21.58 -12.54
N ILE A 71 -1.75 -20.76 -12.19
CA ILE A 71 -1.61 -19.36 -12.62
C ILE A 71 -1.00 -19.25 -14.02
N VAL A 72 -0.27 -20.27 -14.49
CA VAL A 72 0.24 -20.29 -15.87
C VAL A 72 -0.92 -20.10 -16.87
N GLY A 73 -0.72 -19.20 -17.84
CA GLY A 73 -1.68 -18.94 -18.91
C GLY A 73 -2.73 -17.89 -18.59
N VAL A 74 -2.55 -17.11 -17.52
CA VAL A 74 -3.28 -15.83 -17.34
C VAL A 74 -2.84 -14.86 -18.44
N GLU A 75 -3.80 -14.13 -19.01
CA GLU A 75 -3.57 -13.21 -20.13
C GLU A 75 -2.66 -12.05 -19.71
N GLY A 76 -1.75 -11.64 -20.60
CA GLY A 76 -0.82 -10.54 -20.34
C GLY A 76 0.32 -10.88 -19.36
N MET A 77 0.40 -12.10 -18.82
CA MET A 77 1.49 -12.53 -17.95
C MET A 77 2.82 -12.59 -18.72
N LEU A 78 3.85 -11.92 -18.20
CA LEU A 78 5.23 -12.00 -18.71
C LEU A 78 6.00 -13.16 -18.07
N TYR A 79 6.02 -13.17 -16.73
CA TYR A 79 6.70 -14.17 -15.93
C TYR A 79 6.09 -14.21 -14.54
N MET A 80 6.42 -15.25 -13.79
CA MET A 80 6.14 -15.33 -12.36
C MET A 80 7.42 -15.68 -11.61
N SER A 81 7.53 -15.22 -10.37
CA SER A 81 8.55 -15.67 -9.43
C SER A 81 7.89 -16.06 -8.12
N SER A 82 8.42 -17.07 -7.45
CA SER A 82 7.97 -17.48 -6.12
C SER A 82 9.14 -17.51 -5.16
N GLN A 83 8.87 -17.10 -3.92
CA GLN A 83 9.82 -17.13 -2.83
C GLN A 83 9.18 -17.79 -1.63
N SER A 84 9.79 -18.88 -1.17
CA SER A 84 9.40 -19.58 0.06
C SER A 84 10.46 -19.36 1.13
N THR A 85 10.03 -18.98 2.33
CA THR A 85 10.93 -18.63 3.44
C THR A 85 10.77 -19.58 4.63
N ASN A 86 11.81 -19.66 5.47
CA ASN A 86 11.85 -20.57 6.63
C ASN A 86 10.80 -20.23 7.72
N ASP A 87 10.20 -19.03 7.67
CA ASP A 87 9.12 -18.62 8.57
C ASP A 87 7.73 -19.10 8.13
N GLY A 88 7.65 -19.96 7.11
CA GLY A 88 6.40 -20.54 6.63
C GLY A 88 5.70 -19.73 5.54
N LYS A 89 6.28 -18.62 5.07
CA LYS A 89 5.64 -17.74 4.10
C LYS A 89 5.98 -18.11 2.66
N LEU A 90 4.98 -18.00 1.80
CA LEU A 90 5.10 -18.01 0.34
C LEU A 90 4.68 -16.65 -0.19
N THR A 91 5.53 -16.04 -1.01
CA THR A 91 5.18 -14.88 -1.85
C THR A 91 5.39 -15.26 -3.30
N LEU A 92 4.32 -15.25 -4.09
CA LEU A 92 4.35 -15.51 -5.53
C LEU A 92 3.96 -14.22 -6.25
N THR A 93 4.88 -13.67 -7.02
CA THR A 93 4.70 -12.43 -7.77
C THR A 93 4.48 -12.78 -9.24
N VAL A 94 3.32 -12.40 -9.77
CA VAL A 94 2.98 -12.53 -11.18
C VAL A 94 3.16 -11.17 -11.84
N THR A 95 4.05 -11.09 -12.82
CA THR A 95 4.37 -9.85 -13.52
C THR A 95 3.67 -9.82 -14.87
N PHE A 96 3.02 -8.72 -15.19
CA PHE A 96 2.22 -8.52 -16.39
C PHE A 96 2.86 -7.52 -17.35
N ALA A 97 2.47 -7.56 -18.63
CA ALA A 97 2.92 -6.61 -19.63
C ALA A 97 2.41 -5.20 -19.33
N LEU A 98 3.18 -4.17 -19.68
CA LEU A 98 2.75 -2.78 -19.58
C LEU A 98 1.45 -2.58 -20.38
N GLY A 99 0.49 -1.85 -19.79
CA GLY A 99 -0.84 -1.66 -20.37
C GLY A 99 -1.87 -2.76 -20.05
N THR A 100 -1.47 -3.82 -19.33
CA THR A 100 -2.42 -4.81 -18.80
C THR A 100 -3.30 -4.18 -17.72
N ASP A 101 -4.60 -4.40 -17.82
CA ASP A 101 -5.54 -4.01 -16.78
C ASP A 101 -5.33 -4.87 -15.52
N LEU A 102 -4.81 -4.23 -14.46
CA LEU A 102 -4.52 -4.87 -13.17
C LEU A 102 -5.77 -5.36 -12.44
N ASP A 103 -6.92 -4.73 -12.64
CA ASP A 103 -8.17 -5.14 -12.01
C ASP A 103 -8.63 -6.47 -12.60
N ASN A 104 -8.59 -6.56 -13.92
CA ASN A 104 -8.87 -7.81 -14.63
C ASN A 104 -7.82 -8.89 -14.35
N ALA A 105 -6.53 -8.54 -14.35
CA ALA A 105 -5.46 -9.49 -14.05
C ALA A 105 -5.59 -10.07 -12.63
N GLN A 106 -5.89 -9.23 -11.63
CA GLN A 106 -6.09 -9.68 -10.25
C GLN A 106 -7.26 -10.65 -10.14
N VAL A 107 -8.39 -10.35 -10.80
CA VAL A 107 -9.56 -11.25 -10.83
C VAL A 107 -9.22 -12.58 -11.51
N GLN A 108 -8.48 -12.55 -12.62
CA GLN A 108 -8.06 -13.77 -13.31
C GLN A 108 -7.17 -14.63 -12.42
N VAL A 109 -6.16 -14.04 -11.75
CA VAL A 109 -5.28 -14.76 -10.81
C VAL A 109 -6.10 -15.30 -9.62
N GLN A 110 -6.96 -14.49 -9.00
CA GLN A 110 -7.82 -14.91 -7.89
C GLN A 110 -8.71 -16.11 -8.28
N ASN A 111 -9.27 -16.11 -9.49
CA ASN A 111 -10.07 -17.23 -10.00
C ASN A 111 -9.24 -18.51 -10.15
N ARG A 112 -7.97 -18.41 -10.56
CA ARG A 112 -7.05 -19.56 -10.63
C ARG A 112 -6.72 -20.08 -9.23
N VAL A 113 -6.34 -19.19 -8.31
CA VAL A 113 -6.03 -19.52 -6.91
C VAL A 113 -7.22 -20.22 -6.25
N THR A 114 -8.43 -19.68 -6.41
CA THR A 114 -9.66 -20.23 -5.81
C THR A 114 -9.96 -21.65 -6.29
N ARG A 115 -9.71 -21.96 -7.57
CA ARG A 115 -9.89 -23.32 -8.13
C ARG A 115 -8.86 -24.32 -7.58
N THR A 116 -7.68 -23.83 -7.17
CA THR A 116 -6.57 -24.64 -6.64
C THR A 116 -6.63 -24.78 -5.12
N MET A 117 -7.39 -23.94 -4.41
CA MET A 117 -7.55 -24.04 -2.95
C MET A 117 -7.80 -25.46 -2.42
N PRO A 118 -8.65 -26.31 -3.05
CA PRO A 118 -8.89 -27.68 -2.58
C PRO A 118 -7.67 -28.60 -2.64
N THR A 119 -6.67 -28.31 -3.47
CA THR A 119 -5.44 -29.13 -3.59
C THR A 119 -4.36 -28.72 -2.60
N LEU A 120 -4.51 -27.57 -1.93
CA LEU A 120 -3.54 -27.08 -0.95
C LEU A 120 -3.69 -27.79 0.40
N PRO A 121 -2.65 -27.81 1.26
CA PRO A 121 -2.76 -28.31 2.62
C PRO A 121 -3.86 -27.62 3.45
N THR A 122 -4.51 -28.35 4.34
CA THR A 122 -5.65 -27.86 5.15
C THR A 122 -5.30 -26.65 6.02
N GLU A 123 -4.07 -26.58 6.50
CA GLU A 123 -3.54 -25.47 7.30
C GLU A 123 -3.50 -24.17 6.50
N VAL A 124 -3.07 -24.25 5.24
CA VAL A 124 -3.03 -23.13 4.30
C VAL A 124 -4.45 -22.73 3.91
N GLN A 125 -5.31 -23.70 3.60
CA GLN A 125 -6.72 -23.43 3.29
C GLN A 125 -7.42 -22.66 4.41
N ARG A 126 -7.18 -23.05 5.66
CA ARG A 126 -7.77 -22.41 6.84
C ARG A 126 -7.25 -21.00 7.07
N LEU A 127 -5.97 -20.74 6.78
CA LEU A 127 -5.38 -19.40 6.88
C LEU A 127 -5.75 -18.51 5.68
N GLY A 128 -6.14 -19.13 4.56
CA GLY A 128 -6.46 -18.44 3.33
C GLY A 128 -5.21 -18.10 2.52
N VAL A 129 -5.45 -17.79 1.24
CA VAL A 129 -4.44 -17.27 0.30
C VAL A 129 -4.95 -15.90 -0.14
N THR A 130 -4.11 -14.86 -0.01
CA THR A 130 -4.47 -13.51 -0.46
C THR A 130 -3.92 -13.24 -1.85
N VAL A 131 -4.63 -12.45 -2.64
CA VAL A 131 -4.25 -12.06 -4.00
C VAL A 131 -4.44 -10.56 -4.12
N ASP A 132 -3.34 -9.84 -3.95
CA ASP A 132 -3.33 -8.39 -3.84
C ASP A 132 -2.62 -7.78 -5.05
N LYS A 133 -3.09 -6.63 -5.51
CA LYS A 133 -2.35 -5.81 -6.48
C LYS A 133 -1.19 -5.20 -5.71
N ALA A 134 0.02 -5.38 -6.21
CA ALA A 134 1.19 -4.76 -5.61
C ALA A 134 1.70 -3.67 -6.53
N SER A 135 1.66 -2.43 -6.04
CA SER A 135 2.53 -1.40 -6.57
C SER A 135 3.90 -1.55 -5.91
N PRO A 136 5.01 -1.56 -6.68
CA PRO A 136 6.34 -1.49 -6.09
C PRO A 136 6.62 -0.10 -5.47
N ASP A 137 5.77 0.89 -5.72
CA ASP A 137 6.01 2.29 -5.34
C ASP A 137 5.68 2.51 -3.86
N LEU A 138 6.72 2.36 -3.04
CA LEU A 138 6.70 2.74 -1.63
C LEU A 138 6.73 4.27 -1.50
N THR A 139 5.60 4.86 -1.10
CA THR A 139 5.47 6.32 -1.02
C THR A 139 5.87 6.87 0.34
N MET A 140 5.60 6.13 1.41
CA MET A 140 5.87 6.60 2.76
C MET A 140 6.04 5.42 3.72
N VAL A 141 6.86 5.58 4.76
CA VAL A 141 6.87 4.67 5.90
C VAL A 141 6.57 5.44 7.18
N VAL A 142 5.41 5.16 7.76
CA VAL A 142 4.99 5.68 9.06
C VAL A 142 5.52 4.75 10.15
N HIS A 143 6.22 5.29 11.14
CA HIS A 143 6.74 4.54 12.26
C HIS A 143 5.98 4.92 13.53
N LEU A 144 5.45 3.94 14.27
CA LEU A 144 4.98 4.17 15.63
C LEU A 144 6.09 3.87 16.63
N THR A 145 6.29 4.77 17.57
CA THR A 145 7.35 4.73 18.58
C THR A 145 6.77 4.96 19.98
N SER A 146 7.52 4.53 20.99
CA SER A 146 7.25 4.88 22.40
C SER A 146 8.51 5.55 22.97
N PRO A 147 8.63 6.88 22.89
CA PRO A 147 9.85 7.60 23.29
C PRO A 147 10.25 7.39 24.75
N ASP A 148 9.26 7.22 25.63
CA ASP A 148 9.46 6.94 27.06
C ASP A 148 9.65 5.43 27.37
N GLN A 149 9.67 4.58 26.33
CA GLN A 149 9.76 3.12 26.42
C GLN A 149 8.67 2.49 27.31
N ARG A 150 7.53 3.18 27.45
CA ARG A 150 6.40 2.69 28.25
C ARG A 150 5.71 1.50 27.59
N TYR A 151 5.68 1.47 26.26
CA TYR A 151 5.04 0.42 25.49
C TYR A 151 6.05 -0.44 24.76
N ASP A 152 5.86 -1.75 24.81
CA ASP A 152 6.65 -2.68 24.04
C ASP A 152 6.19 -2.71 22.56
N MET A 153 7.01 -3.31 21.72
CA MET A 153 6.72 -3.38 20.29
C MET A 153 5.47 -4.20 19.96
N LEU A 154 5.07 -5.14 20.82
CA LEU A 154 3.86 -5.92 20.61
C LEU A 154 2.61 -5.04 20.83
N TYR A 155 2.61 -4.23 21.89
CA TYR A 155 1.56 -3.24 22.12
C TYR A 155 1.47 -2.25 20.96
N LEU A 156 2.60 -1.68 20.54
CA LEU A 156 2.63 -0.75 19.40
C LEU A 156 2.09 -1.39 18.12
N SER A 157 2.45 -2.64 17.86
CA SER A 157 2.05 -3.36 16.64
C SER A 157 0.57 -3.68 16.65
N ASN A 158 0.04 -4.10 17.81
CA ASN A 158 -1.38 -4.35 17.97
C ASN A 158 -2.19 -3.04 17.90
N TYR A 159 -1.70 -1.96 18.49
CA TYR A 159 -2.36 -0.65 18.40
C TYR A 159 -2.40 -0.15 16.96
N ALA A 160 -1.28 -0.27 16.23
CA ALA A 160 -1.20 0.06 14.80
C ALA A 160 -2.23 -0.73 13.99
N ALA A 161 -2.31 -2.04 14.20
CA ALA A 161 -3.23 -2.92 13.49
C ALA A 161 -4.70 -2.55 13.74
N LEU A 162 -5.07 -2.18 14.96
CA LEU A 162 -6.45 -1.92 15.35
C LEU A 162 -6.93 -0.50 15.05
N ASN A 163 -6.04 0.51 15.14
CA ASN A 163 -6.46 1.91 15.13
C ASN A 163 -5.86 2.76 14.01
N VAL A 164 -4.79 2.29 13.34
CA VAL A 164 -4.05 3.12 12.37
C VAL A 164 -4.04 2.51 10.98
N LYS A 165 -3.72 1.22 10.85
CA LYS A 165 -3.53 0.56 9.55
C LYS A 165 -4.75 0.72 8.64
N ASP A 166 -5.94 0.38 9.14
CA ASP A 166 -7.17 0.43 8.35
C ASP A 166 -7.61 1.87 8.05
N GLU A 167 -7.27 2.83 8.91
CA GLU A 167 -7.50 4.25 8.66
C GLU A 167 -6.65 4.76 7.50
N LEU A 168 -5.38 4.37 7.46
CA LEU A 168 -4.48 4.69 6.35
C LEU A 168 -4.90 3.97 5.06
N ALA A 169 -5.27 2.70 5.14
CA ALA A 169 -5.69 1.92 3.97
C ALA A 169 -6.95 2.45 3.28
N ARG A 170 -7.77 3.26 3.97
CA ARG A 170 -8.97 3.90 3.40
C ARG A 170 -8.70 5.24 2.71
N LEU A 171 -7.49 5.79 2.82
CA LEU A 171 -7.16 7.04 2.14
C LEU A 171 -7.16 6.84 0.62
N ASP A 172 -7.64 7.85 -0.11
CA ASP A 172 -7.62 7.79 -1.56
C ASP A 172 -6.18 7.77 -2.08
N GLY A 173 -5.95 7.02 -3.15
CA GLY A 173 -4.61 6.78 -3.68
C GLY A 173 -3.78 5.72 -2.94
N VAL A 174 -4.23 5.18 -1.80
CA VAL A 174 -3.54 4.03 -1.17
C VAL A 174 -3.85 2.74 -1.94
N GLY A 175 -2.78 1.99 -2.23
CA GLY A 175 -2.84 0.65 -2.81
C GLY A 175 -2.77 -0.44 -1.74
N ASP A 176 -1.79 -0.35 -0.84
CA ASP A 176 -1.57 -1.31 0.26
C ASP A 176 -0.91 -0.61 1.46
N VAL A 177 -1.21 -1.11 2.66
CA VAL A 177 -0.52 -0.71 3.89
C VAL A 177 -0.06 -1.96 4.60
N GLN A 178 1.25 -2.13 4.69
CA GLN A 178 1.84 -3.28 5.37
C GLN A 178 2.16 -2.93 6.82
N LEU A 179 2.26 -3.95 7.66
CA LEU A 179 2.60 -3.78 9.07
C LEU A 179 3.85 -4.61 9.39
N PHE A 180 4.95 -3.92 9.65
CA PHE A 180 6.23 -4.51 10.02
C PHE A 180 6.43 -4.36 11.53
N GLY A 181 6.18 -5.45 12.25
CA GLY A 181 6.41 -5.55 13.68
C GLY A 181 6.07 -6.94 14.22
N MET A 182 5.85 -7.01 15.54
CA MET A 182 5.45 -8.25 16.24
C MET A 182 3.98 -8.65 16.00
N GLY A 183 3.33 -8.16 14.95
CA GLY A 183 1.97 -8.58 14.57
C GLY A 183 0.91 -8.24 15.62
N ASN A 184 -0.02 -9.17 15.86
CA ASN A 184 -1.16 -8.98 16.75
C ASN A 184 -0.99 -9.80 18.02
N TYR A 185 -1.72 -9.41 19.08
CA TYR A 185 -1.86 -10.25 20.26
C TYR A 185 -2.44 -11.62 19.89
N SER A 186 -1.85 -12.66 20.45
CA SER A 186 -2.29 -14.04 20.31
C SER A 186 -2.01 -14.76 21.61
N LEU A 187 -2.98 -15.54 22.07
CA LEU A 187 -2.75 -16.39 23.22
C LEU A 187 -1.79 -17.52 22.84
N ARG A 188 -0.65 -17.59 23.53
CA ARG A 188 0.41 -18.56 23.29
C ARG A 188 0.35 -19.64 24.36
N VAL A 189 0.30 -20.90 23.90
CA VAL A 189 0.36 -22.08 24.75
C VAL A 189 1.71 -22.76 24.52
N TRP A 190 2.64 -22.58 25.46
CA TRP A 190 3.97 -23.15 25.42
C TRP A 190 3.99 -24.47 26.19
N LEU A 191 3.85 -25.58 25.47
CA LEU A 191 3.86 -26.92 26.05
C LEU A 191 5.24 -27.25 26.64
N ASP A 192 5.26 -27.78 27.87
CA ASP A 192 6.44 -28.39 28.46
C ASP A 192 6.46 -29.88 28.07
N PRO A 193 7.38 -30.32 27.19
CA PRO A 193 7.37 -31.69 26.67
C PRO A 193 7.56 -32.74 27.77
N ASN A 194 8.30 -32.43 28.83
CA ASN A 194 8.52 -33.36 29.94
C ASN A 194 7.24 -33.54 30.77
N LYS A 195 6.55 -32.44 31.06
CA LYS A 195 5.28 -32.46 31.82
C LYS A 195 4.16 -33.13 31.04
N VAL A 196 4.10 -32.91 29.73
CA VAL A 196 3.16 -33.58 28.82
C VAL A 196 3.43 -35.09 28.78
N ALA A 197 4.68 -35.48 28.56
CA ALA A 197 5.07 -36.90 28.47
C ALA A 197 4.89 -37.66 29.80
N SER A 198 5.22 -37.03 30.95
CA SER A 198 5.06 -37.65 32.28
C SER A 198 3.62 -38.03 32.63
N ARG A 199 2.63 -37.43 31.94
CA ARG A 199 1.20 -37.69 32.11
C ARG A 199 0.62 -38.57 30.99
N GLY A 200 1.48 -39.13 30.14
CA GLY A 200 1.07 -39.94 28.99
C GLY A 200 0.19 -39.17 28.00
N LEU A 201 0.38 -37.85 27.90
CA LEU A 201 -0.34 -36.98 26.99
C LEU A 201 0.51 -36.68 25.76
N THR A 202 -0.14 -36.28 24.67
CA THR A 202 0.47 -35.78 23.44
C THR A 202 0.08 -34.34 23.18
N ALA A 203 0.82 -33.65 22.30
CA ALA A 203 0.43 -32.31 21.85
C ALA A 203 -0.96 -32.30 21.17
N THR A 204 -1.31 -33.39 20.48
CA THR A 204 -2.62 -33.56 19.84
C THR A 204 -3.76 -33.56 20.85
N ASP A 205 -3.58 -34.22 22.00
CA ASP A 205 -4.58 -34.24 23.07
C ASP A 205 -4.85 -32.83 23.58
N VAL A 206 -3.79 -32.02 23.76
CA VAL A 206 -3.93 -30.63 24.18
C VAL A 206 -4.66 -29.78 23.14
N VAL A 207 -4.29 -29.92 21.86
CA VAL A 207 -4.95 -29.18 20.76
C VAL A 207 -6.44 -29.55 20.68
N ASN A 208 -6.78 -30.82 20.85
CA ASN A 208 -8.17 -31.28 20.83
C ASN A 208 -8.96 -30.74 22.02
N ALA A 209 -8.40 -30.79 23.24
CA ALA A 209 -9.03 -30.24 24.43
C ALA A 209 -9.30 -28.73 24.30
N ILE A 210 -8.33 -27.96 23.76
CA ILE A 210 -8.51 -26.54 23.48
C ILE A 210 -9.64 -26.32 22.47
N ARG A 211 -9.69 -27.08 21.37
CA ARG A 211 -10.75 -26.94 20.35
C ARG A 211 -12.14 -27.28 20.88
N GLU A 212 -12.24 -28.24 21.79
CA GLU A 212 -13.51 -28.67 22.37
C GLU A 212 -14.08 -27.65 23.36
N GLN A 213 -13.22 -27.06 24.19
CA GLN A 213 -13.63 -26.12 25.24
C GLN A 213 -13.64 -24.66 24.78
N ASN A 214 -12.80 -24.27 23.81
CA ASN A 214 -12.78 -22.92 23.24
C ASN A 214 -13.60 -22.84 21.94
N ARG A 215 -14.91 -23.11 22.03
CA ARG A 215 -15.83 -23.07 20.89
C ARG A 215 -17.00 -22.13 21.16
N GLN A 216 -17.42 -21.41 20.12
CA GLN A 216 -18.66 -20.64 20.16
C GLN A 216 -19.82 -21.60 19.85
N VAL A 217 -20.73 -21.81 20.80
CA VAL A 217 -21.93 -22.62 20.58
C VAL A 217 -23.12 -21.70 20.33
N ALA A 218 -23.89 -22.00 19.27
CA ALA A 218 -25.18 -21.37 19.05
C ALA A 218 -26.25 -22.20 19.77
N ALA A 219 -26.67 -21.74 20.96
CA ALA A 219 -27.63 -22.48 21.80
C ALA A 219 -29.10 -22.26 21.43
N GLY A 220 -29.37 -21.41 20.43
CA GLY A 220 -30.72 -21.14 19.95
C GLY A 220 -31.49 -20.19 20.87
N ALA A 221 -32.82 -20.28 20.84
CA ALA A 221 -33.70 -19.46 21.67
C ALA A 221 -34.81 -20.32 22.29
N LEU A 222 -35.10 -20.07 23.57
CA LEU A 222 -36.26 -20.62 24.27
C LEU A 222 -37.52 -19.99 23.67
N GLY A 223 -38.54 -20.80 23.41
CA GLY A 223 -39.81 -20.33 22.84
C GLY A 223 -39.77 -19.99 21.35
N ALA A 224 -38.68 -20.34 20.63
CA ALA A 224 -38.64 -20.21 19.19
C ALA A 224 -39.61 -21.20 18.51
N PRO A 225 -40.36 -20.79 17.46
CA PRO A 225 -41.23 -21.69 16.72
C PRO A 225 -40.49 -22.90 16.12
N PRO A 226 -41.12 -24.08 16.08
CA PRO A 226 -42.49 -24.37 16.53
C PRO A 226 -42.57 -24.52 18.07
N ALA A 227 -43.36 -23.66 18.72
CA ALA A 227 -43.60 -23.66 20.15
C ALA A 227 -45.11 -23.63 20.43
N ASP A 228 -45.55 -24.18 21.56
CA ASP A 228 -46.97 -24.23 21.93
C ASP A 228 -47.57 -22.81 22.02
N ALA A 229 -48.82 -22.67 21.56
CA ALA A 229 -49.53 -21.39 21.38
C ALA A 229 -49.72 -20.54 22.65
N GLY A 230 -49.28 -21.02 23.82
CA GLY A 230 -49.32 -20.31 25.10
C GLY A 230 -48.03 -19.61 25.52
N ASN A 231 -46.92 -19.80 24.78
CA ASN A 231 -45.62 -19.23 25.17
C ASN A 231 -45.44 -17.82 24.61
N SER A 232 -45.54 -16.80 25.46
CA SER A 232 -45.48 -15.37 25.06
C SER A 232 -44.06 -14.79 25.01
N PHE A 233 -43.03 -15.58 25.32
CA PHE A 233 -41.65 -15.11 25.42
C PHE A 233 -40.72 -15.94 24.53
N GLN A 234 -39.92 -15.23 23.72
CA GLN A 234 -38.78 -15.78 23.00
C GLN A 234 -37.50 -15.22 23.61
N LEU A 235 -36.66 -16.07 24.20
CA LEU A 235 -35.42 -15.66 24.87
C LEU A 235 -34.22 -16.34 24.22
N SER A 236 -33.28 -15.54 23.71
CA SER A 236 -32.02 -16.08 23.17
C SER A 236 -31.18 -16.70 24.29
N ILE A 237 -30.71 -17.93 24.08
CA ILE A 237 -29.82 -18.61 24.99
C ILE A 237 -28.39 -18.22 24.64
N ASN A 238 -27.71 -17.55 25.57
CA ASN A 238 -26.28 -17.28 25.46
C ASN A 238 -25.51 -18.29 26.30
N THR A 239 -24.70 -19.13 25.65
CA THR A 239 -23.72 -19.99 26.33
C THR A 239 -22.40 -19.27 26.47
N GLN A 240 -21.55 -19.75 27.38
CA GLN A 240 -20.16 -19.32 27.44
C GLN A 240 -19.53 -19.56 26.06
N GLY A 241 -18.98 -18.48 25.49
CA GLY A 241 -18.42 -18.46 24.15
C GLY A 241 -16.96 -18.89 24.14
N ARG A 242 -16.19 -18.31 23.22
CA ARG A 242 -14.74 -18.44 23.24
C ARG A 242 -14.15 -17.87 24.53
N LEU A 243 -13.11 -18.53 25.02
CA LEU A 243 -12.34 -18.08 26.17
C LEU A 243 -11.59 -16.79 25.79
N VAL A 244 -11.47 -15.87 26.73
CA VAL A 244 -10.94 -14.51 26.53
C VAL A 244 -9.69 -14.28 27.37
N THR A 245 -9.63 -14.82 28.58
CA THR A 245 -8.51 -14.56 29.52
C THR A 245 -7.50 -15.70 29.54
N GLU A 246 -6.26 -15.39 29.93
CA GLU A 246 -5.21 -16.39 30.15
C GLU A 246 -5.65 -17.43 31.18
N GLU A 247 -6.25 -16.99 32.29
CA GLU A 247 -6.75 -17.85 33.37
C GLU A 247 -7.80 -18.85 32.89
N GLU A 248 -8.71 -18.45 31.99
CA GLU A 248 -9.69 -19.34 31.41
C GLU A 248 -9.03 -20.46 30.61
N PHE A 249 -7.99 -20.13 29.83
CA PHE A 249 -7.21 -21.12 29.09
C PHE A 249 -6.38 -22.03 29.99
N GLU A 250 -5.75 -21.47 31.03
CA GLU A 250 -5.01 -22.24 32.03
C GLU A 250 -5.87 -23.30 32.72
N ASN A 251 -7.16 -23.02 32.86
CA ASN A 251 -8.14 -23.90 33.50
C ASN A 251 -8.78 -24.94 32.56
N ILE A 252 -8.42 -24.96 31.27
CA ILE A 252 -8.85 -25.99 30.32
C ILE A 252 -8.46 -27.37 30.86
N ILE A 253 -9.44 -28.27 30.92
CA ILE A 253 -9.24 -29.64 31.38
C ILE A 253 -8.70 -30.46 30.21
N ILE A 254 -7.51 -31.01 30.35
CA ILE A 254 -6.86 -31.81 29.30
C ILE A 254 -7.21 -33.29 29.45
N ARG A 255 -7.20 -33.78 30.69
CA ARG A 255 -7.52 -35.18 31.00
C ARG A 255 -8.02 -35.30 32.43
N VAL A 256 -8.97 -36.20 32.64
CA VAL A 256 -9.33 -36.73 33.95
C VAL A 256 -8.79 -38.15 34.01
N GLY A 257 -7.92 -38.45 34.97
CA GLY A 257 -7.35 -39.78 35.16
C GLY A 257 -8.27 -40.70 35.97
N ASP A 258 -7.87 -41.96 36.06
CA ASP A 258 -8.77 -43.03 36.52
C ASP A 258 -9.13 -42.93 38.01
N ASN A 259 -8.30 -42.22 38.81
CA ASN A 259 -8.56 -41.97 40.22
C ASN A 259 -9.16 -40.57 40.47
N GLY A 260 -9.61 -39.88 39.42
CA GLY A 260 -10.19 -38.54 39.48
C GLY A 260 -9.18 -37.39 39.44
N GLU A 261 -7.90 -37.67 39.15
CA GLU A 261 -6.90 -36.62 38.96
C GLU A 261 -7.23 -35.76 37.73
N ILE A 262 -7.37 -34.45 37.91
CA ILE A 262 -7.66 -33.52 36.82
C ILE A 262 -6.35 -32.87 36.39
N THR A 263 -5.94 -33.11 35.15
CA THR A 263 -4.83 -32.40 34.51
C THR A 263 -5.38 -31.19 33.76
N ARG A 264 -4.96 -29.99 34.17
CA ARG A 264 -5.29 -28.72 33.49
C ARG A 264 -4.16 -28.27 32.58
N LEU A 265 -4.45 -27.33 31.68
CA LEU A 265 -3.46 -26.81 30.75
C LEU A 265 -2.25 -26.18 31.48
N ARG A 266 -2.49 -25.42 32.57
CA ARG A 266 -1.42 -24.84 33.41
C ARG A 266 -0.45 -25.86 34.00
N ASP A 267 -0.88 -27.12 34.15
CA ASP A 267 -0.04 -28.17 34.75
C ASP A 267 1.00 -28.70 33.76
N ILE A 268 0.82 -28.43 32.46
CA ILE A 268 1.62 -28.96 31.35
C ILE A 268 2.12 -27.90 30.37
N ALA A 269 1.69 -26.64 30.50
CA ALA A 269 2.03 -25.56 29.59
C ALA A 269 2.06 -24.19 30.28
N ARG A 270 2.88 -23.27 29.76
CA ARG A 270 2.77 -21.84 30.08
C ARG A 270 1.81 -21.18 29.10
N VAL A 271 0.81 -20.49 29.62
CA VAL A 271 -0.15 -19.71 28.84
C VAL A 271 0.17 -18.23 29.03
N GLU A 272 0.30 -17.47 27.95
CA GLU A 272 0.52 -16.02 28.02
C GLU A 272 -0.02 -15.32 26.79
N LEU A 273 -0.43 -14.06 26.93
CA LEU A 273 -0.73 -13.18 25.81
C LEU A 273 0.60 -12.72 25.19
N GLY A 274 0.91 -13.24 24.01
CA GLY A 274 2.13 -12.94 23.29
C GLY A 274 1.87 -12.50 21.86
N SER A 275 2.93 -12.46 21.07
CA SER A 275 2.83 -12.20 19.64
C SER A 275 2.40 -13.44 18.86
N ASN A 276 1.65 -13.25 17.77
CA ASN A 276 1.39 -14.29 16.78
C ASN A 276 2.62 -14.65 15.93
N GLN A 277 3.63 -13.78 15.81
CA GLN A 277 4.87 -14.01 15.04
C GLN A 277 6.11 -13.35 15.68
N TYR A 278 7.21 -14.10 15.74
CA TYR A 278 8.48 -13.60 16.32
C TYR A 278 9.61 -13.45 15.29
N ALA A 279 9.34 -13.73 14.01
CA ALA A 279 10.35 -13.76 12.97
C ALA A 279 10.80 -12.37 12.48
N LEU A 280 9.92 -11.37 12.56
CA LEU A 280 10.18 -10.03 12.05
C LEU A 280 10.31 -9.04 13.22
N ARG A 281 11.44 -8.32 13.26
CA ARG A 281 11.66 -7.19 14.17
C ARG A 281 11.89 -5.93 13.34
N SER A 282 11.27 -4.85 13.76
CA SER A 282 11.38 -3.51 13.18
C SER A 282 11.99 -2.59 14.23
N LEU A 283 12.93 -1.76 13.80
CA LEU A 283 13.63 -0.82 14.66
C LEU A 283 13.75 0.51 13.92
N LEU A 284 13.64 1.60 14.66
CA LEU A 284 13.97 2.94 14.16
C LEU A 284 15.06 3.51 15.05
N ASN A 285 16.19 3.92 14.46
CA ASN A 285 17.35 4.41 15.20
C ASN A 285 17.78 3.46 16.35
N ASN A 286 17.72 2.15 16.07
CA ASN A 286 18.00 1.06 17.03
C ASN A 286 17.05 0.99 18.24
N GLN A 287 15.91 1.67 18.20
CA GLN A 287 14.84 1.60 19.19
C GLN A 287 13.65 0.80 18.63
N PRO A 288 12.88 0.08 19.48
CA PRO A 288 11.68 -0.63 19.04
C PRO A 288 10.67 0.31 18.38
N ALA A 289 10.36 0.04 17.11
CA ALA A 289 9.41 0.85 16.35
C ALA A 289 8.67 -0.02 15.35
N VAL A 290 7.37 0.20 15.21
CA VAL A 290 6.54 -0.50 14.24
C VAL A 290 6.51 0.31 12.97
N ALA A 291 6.96 -0.27 11.87
CA ALA A 291 6.96 0.38 10.57
C ALA A 291 5.68 0.00 9.80
N MET A 292 5.04 0.99 9.19
CA MET A 292 3.88 0.86 8.32
C MET A 292 4.22 1.46 6.96
N PRO A 293 4.76 0.64 6.03
CA PRO A 293 4.95 1.05 4.65
C PRO A 293 3.59 1.26 3.96
N VAL A 294 3.44 2.42 3.34
CA VAL A 294 2.26 2.83 2.55
C VAL A 294 2.66 2.83 1.08
N PHE A 295 1.99 1.98 0.31
CA PHE A 295 2.20 1.84 -1.13
C PHE A 295 1.11 2.60 -1.88
N GLN A 296 1.52 3.33 -2.90
CA GLN A 296 0.61 4.09 -3.75
C GLN A 296 -0.09 3.20 -4.78
N ARG A 297 -1.36 3.47 -5.04
CA ARG A 297 -2.11 2.85 -6.14
C ARG A 297 -1.60 3.40 -7.48
N PRO A 298 -1.40 2.56 -8.51
CA PRO A 298 -1.04 3.04 -9.84
C PRO A 298 -1.95 4.18 -10.33
N GLY A 299 -1.35 5.19 -10.97
CA GLY A 299 -2.03 6.37 -11.51
C GLY A 299 -2.49 7.43 -10.51
N SER A 300 -2.30 7.23 -9.20
CA SER A 300 -2.66 8.24 -8.19
C SER A 300 -1.57 9.32 -8.02
N ASN A 301 -1.76 10.29 -7.12
CA ASN A 301 -0.81 11.37 -6.88
C ASN A 301 -0.04 11.16 -5.56
N ALA A 302 1.29 11.02 -5.63
CA ALA A 302 2.13 10.72 -4.48
C ALA A 302 2.15 11.84 -3.43
N ILE A 303 2.14 13.11 -3.87
CA ILE A 303 2.18 14.28 -2.97
C ILE A 303 0.85 14.41 -2.23
N ALA A 304 -0.28 14.32 -2.94
CA ALA A 304 -1.60 14.37 -2.32
C ALA A 304 -1.80 13.21 -1.31
N LEU A 305 -1.28 12.03 -1.64
CA LEU A 305 -1.27 10.89 -0.75
C LEU A 305 -0.43 11.15 0.51
N SER A 306 0.79 11.68 0.35
CA SER A 306 1.67 12.05 1.46
C SER A 306 1.03 13.08 2.39
N ASP A 307 0.40 14.11 1.82
CA ASP A 307 -0.32 15.14 2.58
C ASP A 307 -1.50 14.51 3.37
N SER A 308 -2.28 13.65 2.72
CA SER A 308 -3.42 12.94 3.36
C SER A 308 -2.98 12.02 4.49
N VAL A 309 -1.88 11.28 4.32
CA VAL A 309 -1.32 10.42 5.37
C VAL A 309 -0.84 11.26 6.55
N ARG A 310 -0.14 12.38 6.31
CA ARG A 310 0.33 13.29 7.37
C ARG A 310 -0.82 13.91 8.15
N GLU A 311 -1.85 14.39 7.45
CA GLU A 311 -3.06 14.93 8.07
C GLU A 311 -3.76 13.87 8.92
N ARG A 312 -4.01 12.68 8.36
CA ARG A 312 -4.66 11.59 9.09
C ARG A 312 -3.87 11.14 10.32
N MET A 313 -2.54 11.06 10.22
CA MET A 313 -1.69 10.72 11.36
C MET A 313 -1.70 11.82 12.43
N ALA A 314 -1.77 13.09 12.04
CA ALA A 314 -1.89 14.20 12.99
C ALA A 314 -3.23 14.16 13.75
N GLU A 315 -4.32 13.79 13.09
CA GLU A 315 -5.62 13.55 13.74
C GLU A 315 -5.55 12.35 14.68
N LEU A 316 -5.04 11.22 14.21
CA LEU A 316 -4.94 9.98 15.01
C LEU A 316 -4.03 10.17 16.22
N LYS A 317 -2.98 10.99 16.13
CA LYS A 317 -2.11 11.32 17.27
C LYS A 317 -2.88 11.91 18.46
N GLN A 318 -4.04 12.54 18.24
CA GLN A 318 -4.84 13.09 19.33
C GLN A 318 -5.48 12.00 20.21
N SER A 319 -5.69 10.79 19.66
CA SER A 319 -6.23 9.63 20.39
C SER A 319 -5.17 8.66 20.89
N PHE A 320 -3.88 8.99 20.70
CA PHE A 320 -2.78 8.15 21.13
C PHE A 320 -2.69 8.08 22.66
N PRO A 321 -2.45 6.90 23.25
CA PRO A 321 -2.10 6.79 24.65
C PRO A 321 -0.85 7.60 24.99
N GLN A 322 -0.81 8.12 26.21
CA GLN A 322 0.36 8.85 26.70
C GLN A 322 1.63 8.00 26.64
N GLY A 323 2.67 8.51 25.97
CA GLY A 323 3.95 7.81 25.77
C GLY A 323 4.10 7.18 24.40
N MET A 324 3.12 7.31 23.51
CA MET A 324 3.20 6.90 22.11
C MET A 324 3.32 8.11 21.18
N ASP A 325 4.18 7.99 20.18
CA ASP A 325 4.33 8.98 19.12
C ASP A 325 4.47 8.29 17.75
N TYR A 326 4.54 9.09 16.68
CA TYR A 326 4.83 8.62 15.33
C TYR A 326 5.91 9.47 14.66
N GLU A 327 6.65 8.84 13.75
CA GLU A 327 7.64 9.49 12.91
C GLU A 327 7.50 9.01 11.46
N ILE A 328 7.67 9.92 10.50
CA ILE A 328 7.72 9.59 9.07
C ILE A 328 9.14 9.85 8.60
N VAL A 329 9.93 8.78 8.48
CA VAL A 329 11.37 8.88 8.19
C VAL A 329 11.69 8.61 6.72
N TYR A 330 10.90 7.73 6.09
CA TYR A 330 11.01 7.48 4.66
C TYR A 330 9.87 8.18 3.94
N ASP A 331 10.22 9.20 3.15
CA ASP A 331 9.28 9.98 2.35
C ASP A 331 10.01 10.60 1.12
N PRO A 332 10.05 9.91 -0.02
CA PRO A 332 10.59 10.46 -1.27
C PRO A 332 9.81 11.69 -1.79
N THR A 333 8.57 11.92 -1.33
CA THR A 333 7.76 13.05 -1.81
C THR A 333 8.35 14.41 -1.43
N ILE A 334 9.16 14.47 -0.35
CA ILE A 334 9.93 15.67 0.02
C ILE A 334 10.91 16.04 -1.09
N PHE A 335 11.62 15.05 -1.65
CA PHE A 335 12.56 15.27 -2.74
C PHE A 335 11.83 15.67 -4.04
N VAL A 336 10.71 15.01 -4.35
CA VAL A 336 9.88 15.36 -5.51
C VAL A 336 9.36 16.80 -5.41
N ARG A 337 8.86 17.20 -4.25
CA ARG A 337 8.36 18.56 -4.00
C ARG A 337 9.48 19.60 -4.15
N GLY A 338 10.65 19.33 -3.58
CA GLY A 338 11.82 20.19 -3.74
C GLY A 338 12.32 20.27 -5.19
N SER A 339 12.23 19.17 -5.95
CA SER A 339 12.59 19.13 -7.37
C SER A 339 11.62 19.96 -8.22
N ILE A 340 10.32 19.85 -7.96
CA ILE A 340 9.30 20.69 -8.63
C ILE A 340 9.54 22.16 -8.31
N GLU A 341 9.76 22.51 -7.04
CA GLU A 341 10.03 23.89 -6.61
C GLU A 341 11.30 24.44 -7.28
N ALA A 342 12.38 23.65 -7.32
CA ALA A 342 13.61 24.01 -8.02
C ALA A 342 13.39 24.20 -9.54
N VAL A 343 12.59 23.34 -10.18
CA VAL A 343 12.24 23.48 -11.60
C VAL A 343 11.41 24.73 -11.84
N VAL A 344 10.46 25.07 -10.98
CA VAL A 344 9.69 26.31 -11.08
C VAL A 344 10.59 27.53 -10.91
N HIS A 345 11.49 27.51 -9.93
CA HIS A 345 12.47 28.59 -9.73
C HIS A 345 13.38 28.77 -10.94
N THR A 346 13.99 27.69 -11.43
CA THR A 346 14.85 27.73 -12.62
C THR A 346 14.10 28.14 -13.88
N LEU A 347 12.82 27.78 -14.03
CA LEU A 347 11.97 28.21 -15.14
C LEU A 347 11.72 29.73 -15.08
N LEU A 348 11.45 30.29 -13.90
CA LEU A 348 11.31 31.73 -13.72
C LEU A 348 12.63 32.46 -13.99
N GLU A 349 13.76 31.95 -13.49
CA GLU A 349 15.09 32.50 -13.76
C GLU A 349 15.43 32.45 -15.25
N ALA A 350 15.16 31.34 -15.92
CA ALA A 350 15.38 31.17 -17.35
C ALA A 350 14.54 32.18 -18.16
N ILE A 351 13.25 32.35 -17.84
CA ILE A 351 12.40 33.35 -18.50
C ILE A 351 12.96 34.76 -18.30
N VAL A 352 13.39 35.12 -17.08
CA VAL A 352 13.99 36.43 -16.81
C VAL A 352 15.29 36.62 -17.61
N LEU A 353 16.17 35.61 -17.64
CA LEU A 353 17.42 35.66 -18.41
C LEU A 353 17.14 35.79 -19.91
N VAL A 354 16.17 35.06 -20.44
CA VAL A 354 15.73 35.18 -21.84
C VAL A 354 15.26 36.59 -22.12
N VAL A 355 14.40 37.16 -21.27
CA VAL A 355 13.92 38.54 -21.44
C VAL A 355 15.08 39.54 -21.44
N LEU A 356 16.05 39.37 -20.54
CA LEU A 356 17.23 40.23 -20.48
C LEU A 356 18.07 40.15 -21.76
N VAL A 357 18.34 38.93 -22.25
CA VAL A 357 19.11 38.71 -23.48
C VAL A 357 18.37 39.27 -24.68
N VAL A 358 17.06 39.01 -24.81
CA VAL A 358 16.23 39.50 -25.92
C VAL A 358 16.18 41.03 -25.93
N ILE A 359 15.98 41.67 -24.77
CA ILE A 359 16.00 43.14 -24.66
C ILE A 359 17.38 43.71 -25.03
N LEU A 360 18.47 43.04 -24.63
CA LEU A 360 19.84 43.46 -24.92
C LEU A 360 20.13 43.46 -26.43
N PHE A 361 19.71 42.41 -27.15
CA PHE A 361 19.96 42.27 -28.59
C PHE A 361 18.99 43.10 -29.44
N LEU A 362 17.70 43.07 -29.12
CA LEU A 362 16.68 43.72 -29.95
C LEU A 362 16.51 45.21 -29.62
N GLN A 363 16.91 45.67 -28.43
CA GLN A 363 16.81 47.06 -27.95
C GLN A 363 15.43 47.71 -28.07
N THR A 364 14.39 46.96 -28.43
CA THR A 364 13.01 47.42 -28.61
C THR A 364 12.06 46.59 -27.73
N TRP A 365 11.26 47.29 -26.92
CA TRP A 365 10.27 46.64 -26.04
C TRP A 365 9.20 45.87 -26.82
N ARG A 366 8.85 46.32 -28.04
CA ARG A 366 7.81 45.69 -28.86
C ARG A 366 8.26 44.32 -29.39
N ALA A 367 9.50 44.21 -29.86
CA ALA A 367 10.05 42.94 -30.35
C ALA A 367 10.28 41.95 -29.20
N SER A 368 10.66 42.44 -28.02
CA SER A 368 10.91 41.62 -26.83
C SER A 368 9.67 40.94 -26.22
N ILE A 369 8.47 41.49 -26.46
CA ILE A 369 7.21 40.88 -25.99
C ILE A 369 6.90 39.57 -26.73
N ILE A 370 7.37 39.42 -27.98
CA ILE A 370 7.02 38.26 -28.81
C ILE A 370 7.58 36.96 -28.21
N PRO A 371 8.90 36.83 -27.90
CA PRO A 371 9.41 35.66 -27.19
C PRO A 371 8.83 35.50 -25.78
N LEU A 372 8.60 36.61 -25.07
CA LEU A 372 8.04 36.59 -23.71
C LEU A 372 6.62 36.02 -23.66
N ALA A 373 5.82 36.21 -24.70
CA ALA A 373 4.49 35.60 -24.79
C ALA A 373 4.56 34.16 -25.33
N ALA A 374 5.46 33.89 -26.28
CA ALA A 374 5.58 32.58 -26.92
C ALA A 374 6.00 31.48 -25.94
N VAL A 375 6.99 31.75 -25.08
CA VAL A 375 7.58 30.76 -24.17
C VAL A 375 6.58 30.23 -23.13
N PRO A 376 5.83 31.06 -22.37
CA PRO A 376 4.82 30.55 -21.45
C PRO A 376 3.69 29.79 -22.16
N VAL A 377 3.26 30.26 -23.33
CA VAL A 377 2.19 29.60 -24.10
C VAL A 377 2.60 28.19 -24.52
N SER A 378 3.84 28.01 -25.01
CA SER A 378 4.31 26.68 -25.41
C SER A 378 4.56 25.76 -24.22
N LEU A 379 5.21 26.25 -23.14
CA LEU A 379 5.52 25.45 -21.97
C LEU A 379 4.25 25.00 -21.23
N ILE A 380 3.32 25.93 -20.99
CA ILE A 380 2.03 25.61 -20.38
C ILE A 380 1.24 24.69 -21.32
N GLY A 381 1.25 24.98 -22.63
CA GLY A 381 0.63 24.14 -23.65
C GLY A 381 1.14 22.71 -23.68
N THR A 382 2.41 22.48 -23.35
CA THR A 382 2.98 21.12 -23.22
C THR A 382 2.23 20.28 -22.20
N PHE A 383 1.76 20.86 -21.08
CA PHE A 383 0.97 20.12 -20.09
C PHE A 383 -0.35 19.60 -20.65
N ALA A 384 -1.00 20.33 -21.57
CA ALA A 384 -2.22 19.86 -22.23
C ALA A 384 -1.95 18.61 -23.08
N VAL A 385 -0.84 18.64 -23.83
CA VAL A 385 -0.40 17.51 -24.66
C VAL A 385 -0.01 16.33 -23.77
N MET A 386 0.76 16.57 -22.71
CA MET A 386 1.14 15.54 -21.74
C MET A 386 -0.09 14.85 -21.16
N HIS A 387 -1.11 15.62 -20.77
CA HIS A 387 -2.34 15.08 -20.22
C HIS A 387 -3.12 14.25 -21.26
N LEU A 388 -3.19 14.71 -22.52
CA LEU A 388 -3.85 13.98 -23.60
C LEU A 388 -3.17 12.63 -23.90
N PHE A 389 -1.86 12.54 -23.71
CA PHE A 389 -1.09 11.29 -23.85
C PHE A 389 -0.95 10.49 -22.56
N GLY A 390 -1.53 10.94 -21.44
CA GLY A 390 -1.48 10.24 -20.15
C GLY A 390 -0.11 10.24 -19.48
N PHE A 391 0.74 11.23 -19.75
CA PHE A 391 2.01 11.39 -19.03
C PHE A 391 1.79 11.87 -17.59
N SER A 392 2.76 11.62 -16.71
CA SER A 392 2.82 12.19 -15.36
C SER A 392 3.84 13.33 -15.29
N LEU A 393 3.68 14.20 -14.28
CA LEU A 393 4.71 15.13 -13.85
C LEU A 393 5.71 14.38 -12.97
N ASN A 394 6.91 14.17 -13.52
CA ASN A 394 8.01 13.46 -12.89
C ASN A 394 9.36 14.11 -13.23
N ALA A 395 10.43 13.66 -12.59
CA ALA A 395 11.77 14.24 -12.75
C ALA A 395 12.23 14.31 -14.22
N LEU A 396 11.93 13.28 -15.04
CA LEU A 396 12.31 13.24 -16.46
C LEU A 396 11.52 14.25 -17.29
N SER A 397 10.21 14.34 -17.08
CA SER A 397 9.35 15.30 -17.79
C SER A 397 9.72 16.75 -17.47
N LEU A 398 10.04 17.05 -16.20
CA LEU A 398 10.46 18.37 -15.76
C LEU A 398 11.83 18.75 -16.34
N PHE A 399 12.77 17.81 -16.39
CA PHE A 399 14.05 18.03 -17.04
C PHE A 399 13.89 18.28 -18.55
N GLY A 400 13.00 17.53 -19.21
CA GLY A 400 12.64 17.76 -20.60
C GLY A 400 12.06 19.16 -20.85
N LEU A 401 11.19 19.64 -19.95
CA LEU A 401 10.66 21.01 -19.98
C LEU A 401 11.78 22.05 -19.88
N VAL A 402 12.73 21.88 -18.96
CA VAL A 402 13.87 22.81 -18.80
C VAL A 402 14.73 22.85 -20.06
N LEU A 403 15.05 21.69 -20.65
CA LEU A 403 15.80 21.62 -21.91
C LEU A 403 15.05 22.26 -23.08
N ALA A 404 13.72 22.10 -23.13
CA ALA A 404 12.88 22.64 -24.20
C ALA A 404 12.83 24.17 -24.21
N ILE A 405 13.09 24.85 -23.07
CA ILE A 405 13.10 26.32 -22.99
C ILE A 405 14.06 26.91 -24.02
N GLY A 406 15.30 26.40 -24.10
CA GLY A 406 16.29 26.92 -25.04
C GLY A 406 15.85 26.82 -26.50
N ILE A 407 15.19 25.71 -26.86
CA ILE A 407 14.71 25.45 -28.22
C ILE A 407 13.56 26.40 -28.59
N VAL A 408 12.56 26.52 -27.71
CA VAL A 408 11.39 27.39 -27.94
C VAL A 408 11.79 28.86 -28.06
N VAL A 409 12.75 29.28 -27.24
CA VAL A 409 13.24 30.66 -27.24
C VAL A 409 13.96 30.97 -28.55
N ASP A 410 14.81 30.06 -29.03
CA ASP A 410 15.56 30.23 -30.27
C ASP A 410 14.61 30.43 -31.47
N ASP A 411 13.57 29.58 -31.59
CA ASP A 411 12.54 29.71 -32.63
C ASP A 411 11.86 31.08 -32.61
N ALA A 412 11.52 31.60 -31.42
CA ALA A 412 10.89 32.91 -31.29
C ALA A 412 11.86 34.05 -31.64
N ILE A 413 13.14 33.94 -31.28
CA ILE A 413 14.16 34.95 -31.57
C ILE A 413 14.44 35.01 -33.07
N VAL A 414 14.66 33.86 -33.74
CA VAL A 414 14.98 33.80 -35.17
C VAL A 414 13.89 34.44 -36.02
N VAL A 415 12.62 34.22 -35.68
CA VAL A 415 11.49 34.85 -36.40
C VAL A 415 11.49 36.36 -36.22
N VAL A 416 11.74 36.84 -35.00
CA VAL A 416 11.74 38.28 -34.70
C VAL A 416 12.94 38.98 -35.35
N GLU A 417 14.13 38.39 -35.26
CA GLU A 417 15.35 38.92 -35.89
C GLU A 417 15.21 39.00 -37.41
N ASN A 418 14.62 37.99 -38.05
CA ASN A 418 14.44 37.97 -39.50
C ASN A 418 13.36 38.95 -40.00
N VAL A 419 12.53 39.49 -39.11
CA VAL A 419 11.55 40.56 -39.42
C VAL A 419 12.15 41.95 -39.14
N GLU A 420 13.11 42.06 -38.22
CA GLU A 420 13.85 43.30 -37.93
C GLU A 420 14.99 43.59 -38.92
N ARG A 421 15.53 42.56 -39.59
CA ARG A 421 16.44 42.68 -40.74
C ARG A 421 15.73 43.26 -41.98
#